data_AF-A0A972MK64-F1
#
_entry.id   AF-A0A972MK64-F1
#
_cell.length_a   1.000
_cell.length_b   1.000
_cell.length_c   1.000
_cell.angle_alpha   90.00
_cell.angle_beta   90.00
_cell.angle_gamma   90.00
#
_symmetry.space_group_name_H-M   'P 1'
#
loop_
_entity.id
_entity.type
_entity.pdbx_description
1 polymer ?
#
loop_
_entity_poly.entity_id
_entity_poly.type
_entity_poly.pdbx_seq_one_letter_code
_entity_poly.pdbx_strand_id
1 'polypeptide(L)'
;MKINRFPKMAALQKERALKLGYPEDLAEAIGIAEALKYAIFKRIAQTGTKYKDEEEKKSKETQTLDWEKFKIFKLASKDGWPYVAGSIKTPEDYKKEIFQKWGEETGKKIEEWAKNIIQQTPEEYLKDEQKFFKKVWVPHRDEEIT
;
A
#
# COMPACT_ATOMS: atom_id res chain seq x y z
N MET A 1 4.39 -18.30 10.74
CA MET A 1 5.05 -17.12 11.35
C MET A 1 4.06 -15.99 11.49
N LYS A 2 4.08 -15.30 12.65
CA LYS A 2 3.15 -14.18 12.92
C LYS A 2 3.72 -12.88 12.37
N ILE A 3 3.24 -12.49 11.20
CA ILE A 3 3.64 -11.25 10.52
C ILE A 3 2.58 -10.18 10.73
N ASN A 4 3.01 -8.95 11.03
CA ASN A 4 2.09 -7.82 11.21
C ASN A 4 1.34 -7.51 9.91
N ARG A 5 0.19 -6.83 10.04
CA ARG A 5 -0.66 -6.46 8.88
C ARG A 5 0.03 -5.50 7.90
N PHE A 6 0.94 -4.66 8.37
CA PHE A 6 1.59 -3.65 7.52
C PHE A 6 2.37 -4.26 6.35
N PRO A 7 3.37 -5.13 6.55
CA PRO A 7 4.13 -5.72 5.44
C PRO A 7 3.25 -6.57 4.51
N LYS A 8 2.23 -7.25 5.05
CA LYS A 8 1.24 -7.99 4.25
C LYS A 8 0.45 -7.08 3.31
N MET A 9 -0.04 -5.95 3.82
CA MET A 9 -0.76 -4.98 3.00
C MET A 9 0.15 -4.44 1.90
N ALA A 10 1.41 -4.12 2.24
CA ALA A 10 2.36 -3.60 1.29
C ALA A 10 2.62 -4.59 0.14
N ALA A 11 2.90 -5.86 0.46
CA ALA A 11 3.15 -6.88 -0.55
C ALA A 11 1.91 -7.18 -1.41
N LEU A 12 0.72 -7.27 -0.81
CA LEU A 12 -0.52 -7.46 -1.58
C LEU A 12 -0.79 -6.32 -2.56
N GLN A 13 -0.51 -5.09 -2.16
CA GLN A 13 -0.72 -3.92 -3.01
C GLN A 13 0.38 -3.78 -4.08
N LYS A 14 1.63 -4.17 -3.78
CA LYS A 14 2.68 -4.34 -4.79
C LYS A 14 2.23 -5.32 -5.87
N GLU A 15 1.85 -6.54 -5.48
CA GLU A 15 1.41 -7.58 -6.43
C GLU A 15 0.16 -7.17 -7.22
N ARG A 16 -0.79 -6.47 -6.56
CA ARG A 16 -1.94 -5.87 -7.24
C ARG A 16 -1.50 -4.85 -8.31
N ALA A 17 -0.56 -3.96 -7.98
CA ALA A 17 -0.05 -2.96 -8.93
C ALA A 17 0.70 -3.62 -10.11
N LEU A 18 1.53 -4.63 -9.84
CA LEU A 18 2.17 -5.43 -10.89
C LEU A 18 1.14 -6.06 -11.83
N LYS A 19 0.09 -6.69 -11.26
CA LYS A 19 -0.98 -7.33 -12.05
C LYS A 19 -1.79 -6.33 -12.88
N LEU A 20 -1.88 -5.07 -12.44
CA LEU A 20 -2.52 -3.96 -13.17
C LEU A 20 -1.58 -3.29 -14.19
N GLY A 21 -0.34 -3.78 -14.36
CA GLY A 21 0.59 -3.32 -15.40
C GLY A 21 1.51 -2.17 -14.98
N TYR A 22 1.61 -1.86 -13.69
CA TYR A 22 2.60 -0.91 -13.19
C TYR A 22 4.00 -1.55 -13.19
N PRO A 23 5.07 -0.78 -13.51
CA PRO A 23 6.44 -1.28 -13.42
C PRO A 23 6.82 -1.56 -11.97
N GLU A 24 7.79 -2.46 -11.76
CA GLU A 24 8.15 -3.00 -10.45
C GLU A 24 8.47 -1.93 -9.41
N ASP A 25 9.32 -0.95 -9.74
CA ASP A 25 9.67 0.13 -8.83
C ASP A 25 8.45 0.94 -8.37
N LEU A 26 7.51 1.21 -9.27
CA LEU A 26 6.26 1.90 -8.92
C LEU A 26 5.34 1.00 -8.11
N ALA A 27 5.27 -0.29 -8.41
CA ALA A 27 4.47 -1.23 -7.65
C ALA A 27 4.95 -1.33 -6.19
N GLU A 28 6.26 -1.37 -5.97
CA GLU A 28 6.85 -1.34 -4.62
C GLU A 28 6.48 -0.07 -3.86
N ALA A 29 6.62 1.09 -4.52
CA ALA A 29 6.27 2.38 -3.94
C ALA A 29 4.76 2.48 -3.62
N ILE A 30 3.88 2.02 -4.51
CA ILE A 30 2.42 1.96 -4.31
C ILE A 30 2.10 1.05 -3.14
N GLY A 31 2.77 -0.10 -3.03
CA GLY A 31 2.59 -1.05 -1.95
C GLY A 31 2.76 -0.41 -0.57
N ILE A 32 3.90 0.26 -0.35
CA ILE A 32 4.15 0.98 0.91
C ILE A 32 3.18 2.13 1.12
N ALA A 33 2.86 2.89 0.08
CA ALA A 33 1.95 4.02 0.19
C ALA A 33 0.55 3.56 0.66
N GLU A 34 0.01 2.49 0.09
CA GLU A 34 -1.26 1.88 0.50
C GLU A 34 -1.21 1.33 1.94
N ALA A 35 -0.12 0.68 2.32
CA ALA A 35 0.06 0.16 3.68
C ALA A 35 0.08 1.28 4.73
N LEU A 36 0.76 2.40 4.42
CA LEU A 36 0.79 3.58 5.27
C LEU A 36 -0.58 4.26 5.34
N LYS A 37 -1.24 4.44 4.18
CA LYS A 37 -2.61 4.96 4.09
C LYS A 37 -3.57 4.17 4.98
N TYR A 38 -3.52 2.84 4.90
CA TYR A 38 -4.31 1.95 5.74
C TYR A 38 -3.99 2.10 7.23
N ALA A 39 -2.71 2.15 7.61
CA ALA A 39 -2.31 2.31 9.00
C ALA A 39 -2.83 3.63 9.60
N ILE A 40 -2.79 4.71 8.81
CA ILE A 40 -3.32 6.03 9.18
C ILE A 40 -4.84 5.97 9.38
N PHE A 41 -5.58 5.47 8.39
CA PHE A 41 -7.04 5.36 8.50
C PHE A 41 -7.49 4.46 9.64
N LYS A 42 -6.78 3.36 9.89
CA LYS A 42 -7.03 2.51 11.04
C LYS A 42 -6.85 3.27 12.36
N ARG A 43 -5.78 4.05 12.49
CA ARG A 43 -5.51 4.84 13.70
C ARG A 43 -6.60 5.89 13.94
N ILE A 44 -6.98 6.63 12.90
CA ILE A 44 -8.06 7.64 12.92
C ILE A 44 -9.37 7.00 13.39
N ALA A 45 -9.74 5.85 12.80
CA ALA A 45 -10.95 5.13 13.15
C ALA A 45 -10.95 4.64 14.62
N GLN A 46 -9.78 4.31 15.18
CA GLN A 46 -9.66 3.87 16.57
C GLN A 46 -9.70 5.02 17.57
N THR A 47 -9.09 6.16 17.26
CA THR A 47 -8.98 7.28 18.22
C THR A 47 -10.15 8.25 18.14
N GLY A 48 -11.03 8.13 17.13
CA GLY A 48 -12.12 9.09 16.87
C GLY A 48 -11.61 10.51 16.56
N THR A 49 -10.30 10.69 16.45
CA THR A 49 -9.67 11.95 16.09
C THR A 49 -9.97 12.18 14.62
N LYS A 50 -10.59 13.30 14.27
CA LYS A 50 -10.64 13.73 12.86
C LYS A 50 -9.20 13.74 12.33
N TYR A 51 -8.97 13.27 11.11
CA TYR A 51 -7.70 13.55 10.46
C TYR A 51 -7.53 15.06 10.55
N LYS A 52 -6.57 15.53 11.36
CA LYS A 52 -6.08 16.88 11.17
C LYS A 52 -5.42 16.78 9.81
N ASP A 53 -6.18 17.11 8.78
CA ASP A 53 -5.59 17.77 7.64
C ASP A 53 -4.73 18.85 8.28
N GLU A 54 -3.41 18.66 8.28
CA GLU A 54 -2.46 19.75 8.52
C GLU A 54 -2.54 20.71 7.31
N GLU A 55 -3.76 21.11 6.94
CA GLU A 55 -4.08 22.15 5.97
C GLU A 55 -3.63 23.52 6.51
N GLU A 56 -3.39 23.66 7.82
CA GLU A 56 -2.81 24.88 8.39
C GLU A 56 -1.27 24.98 8.27
N LYS A 57 -0.59 24.01 7.65
CA LYS A 57 0.85 24.15 7.28
C LYS A 57 1.18 23.88 5.81
N LYS A 58 0.18 23.68 4.94
CA LYS A 58 0.38 23.46 3.50
C LYS A 58 -0.18 24.58 2.62
N SER A 59 -0.07 25.82 3.05
CA SER A 59 -0.21 26.97 2.16
C SER A 59 1.09 27.18 1.36
N LYS A 60 1.37 26.29 0.38
CA LYS A 60 2.16 26.54 -0.86
C LYS A 60 2.51 25.30 -1.69
N GLU A 61 2.34 24.06 -1.21
CA GLU A 61 2.76 22.85 -1.97
C GLU A 61 1.64 22.08 -2.67
N THR A 62 0.36 22.47 -2.51
CA THR A 62 -0.79 21.68 -3.00
C THR A 62 -1.06 21.84 -4.50
N GLN A 63 -0.29 22.66 -5.24
CA GLN A 63 -0.57 22.97 -6.64
C GLN A 63 -0.01 21.95 -7.67
N THR A 64 0.73 20.92 -7.26
CA THR A 64 1.36 19.95 -8.19
C THR A 64 1.15 18.49 -7.81
N LEU A 65 -0.02 18.14 -7.26
CA LEU A 65 -0.38 16.73 -7.03
C LEU A 65 -1.24 16.20 -8.18
N ASP A 66 -0.80 15.11 -8.80
CA ASP A 66 -1.55 14.39 -9.84
C ASP A 66 -2.32 13.21 -9.23
N TRP A 67 -3.65 13.25 -9.31
CA TRP A 67 -4.52 12.19 -8.79
C TRP A 67 -4.97 11.17 -9.84
N GLU A 68 -4.72 11.42 -11.13
CA GLU A 68 -5.15 10.51 -12.20
C GLU A 68 -4.20 9.31 -12.31
N LYS A 69 -2.88 9.51 -12.13
CA LYS A 69 -1.88 8.43 -12.27
C LYS A 69 -2.14 7.20 -11.38
N PHE A 70 -2.54 7.42 -10.13
CA PHE A 70 -2.79 6.36 -9.14
C PHE A 70 -4.24 6.34 -8.65
N LYS A 71 -5.18 6.75 -9.50
CA LYS A 71 -6.62 6.87 -9.19
C LYS A 71 -7.25 5.59 -8.63
N ILE A 72 -6.86 4.43 -9.17
CA ILE A 72 -7.36 3.10 -8.72
C ILE A 72 -7.03 2.86 -7.24
N PHE A 73 -5.92 3.41 -6.75
CA PHE A 73 -5.47 3.33 -5.36
C PHE A 73 -5.91 4.53 -4.53
N LYS A 74 -6.55 5.55 -5.12
CA LYS A 74 -6.86 6.83 -4.47
C LYS A 74 -5.62 7.43 -3.79
N LEU A 75 -4.50 7.40 -4.49
CA LEU A 75 -3.25 8.02 -4.07
C LEU A 75 -2.95 9.23 -4.95
N ALA A 76 -2.39 10.27 -4.33
CA ALA A 76 -1.78 11.37 -5.06
C ALA A 76 -0.43 10.94 -5.61
N SER A 77 -0.01 11.55 -6.71
CA SER A 77 1.35 11.49 -7.23
C SER A 77 2.04 12.83 -7.07
N LYS A 78 3.31 12.80 -6.66
CA LYS A 78 4.25 13.94 -6.70
C LYS A 78 5.54 13.43 -7.36
N ASP A 79 6.03 14.15 -8.37
CA ASP A 79 7.23 13.78 -9.15
C ASP A 79 7.16 12.37 -9.76
N GLY A 80 5.95 11.93 -10.11
CA GLY A 80 5.70 10.61 -10.69
C GLY A 80 5.64 9.46 -9.68
N TRP A 81 5.83 9.73 -8.39
CA TRP A 81 5.80 8.74 -7.30
C TRP A 81 4.57 8.90 -6.41
N PRO A 82 4.13 7.86 -5.68
CA PRO A 82 3.04 7.97 -4.73
C PRO A 82 3.37 8.92 -3.58
N TYR A 83 2.45 9.81 -3.25
CA TYR A 83 2.57 10.79 -2.16
C TYR A 83 1.52 10.53 -1.09
N VAL A 84 1.96 10.25 0.13
CA VAL A 84 1.08 9.96 1.27
C VAL A 84 1.67 10.52 2.56
N ALA A 85 0.80 11.07 3.42
CA ALA A 85 1.17 11.58 4.74
C ALA A 85 2.33 12.59 4.74
N GLY A 86 2.36 13.48 3.75
CA GLY A 86 3.40 14.52 3.68
C GLY A 86 4.68 14.10 2.94
N SER A 87 4.79 12.86 2.46
CA SER A 87 6.04 12.31 1.92
C SER A 87 5.85 11.50 0.65
N ILE A 88 6.83 11.58 -0.26
CA ILE A 88 6.95 10.68 -1.41
C ILE A 88 7.35 9.28 -0.92
N LYS A 89 6.84 8.24 -1.58
CA LYS A 89 7.22 6.84 -1.35
C LYS A 89 7.96 6.27 -2.53
N THR A 90 8.97 5.47 -2.21
CA THR A 90 9.97 4.94 -3.12
C THR A 90 10.06 3.41 -2.99
N PRO A 91 10.61 2.71 -4.00
CA PRO A 91 10.90 1.27 -3.88
C PRO A 91 11.88 0.96 -2.73
N GLU A 92 12.79 1.86 -2.40
CA GLU A 92 13.71 1.69 -1.27
C GLU A 92 12.96 1.63 0.08
N ASP A 93 11.88 2.39 0.24
CA ASP A 93 11.03 2.33 1.43
C ASP A 93 10.41 0.93 1.59
N TYR A 94 10.01 0.30 0.48
CA TYR A 94 9.49 -1.06 0.46
C TYR A 94 10.57 -2.06 0.88
N LYS A 95 11.75 -1.98 0.27
CA LYS A 95 12.87 -2.86 0.60
C LYS A 95 13.26 -2.77 2.08
N LYS A 96 13.26 -1.57 2.63
CA LYS A 96 13.53 -1.32 4.05
C LYS A 96 12.49 -1.94 4.98
N GLU A 97 11.20 -1.70 4.73
CA GLU A 97 10.13 -2.16 5.62
C GLU A 97 9.84 -3.66 5.49
N ILE A 98 10.11 -4.27 4.34
CA ILE A 98 9.82 -5.68 4.08
C ILE A 98 11.04 -6.56 4.30
N PHE A 99 12.18 -6.25 3.67
CA PHE A 99 13.34 -7.14 3.68
C PHE A 99 14.32 -6.80 4.81
N GLN A 100 14.68 -5.52 4.97
CA GLN A 100 15.68 -5.17 5.99
C GLN A 100 15.14 -5.38 7.42
N LYS A 101 13.86 -5.07 7.65
CA LYS A 101 13.23 -5.15 8.97
C LYS A 101 12.87 -6.58 9.40
N TRP A 102 12.50 -7.45 8.46
CA TRP A 102 12.07 -8.82 8.76
C TRP A 102 13.09 -9.89 8.37
N GLY A 103 14.15 -9.50 7.66
CA GLY A 103 15.11 -10.42 7.05
C GLY A 103 14.69 -10.86 5.65
N GLU A 104 15.69 -11.16 4.82
CA GLU A 104 15.53 -11.52 3.41
C GLU A 104 14.59 -12.72 3.21
N GLU A 105 14.77 -13.79 3.99
CA GLU A 105 13.94 -15.00 3.89
C GLU A 105 12.47 -14.70 4.20
N THR A 106 12.21 -13.94 5.26
CA THR A 106 10.86 -13.52 5.63
C THR A 106 10.23 -12.63 4.56
N GLY A 107 11.00 -11.67 4.04
CA GLY A 107 10.56 -10.78 2.97
C GLY A 107 10.04 -11.57 1.77
N LYS A 108 10.81 -12.58 1.33
CA LYS A 108 10.41 -13.49 0.24
C LYS A 108 9.13 -14.26 0.53
N LYS A 109 8.97 -14.81 1.74
CA LYS A 109 7.74 -15.51 2.13
C LYS A 109 6.52 -14.59 2.12
N ILE A 110 6.68 -13.32 2.50
CA ILE A 110 5.61 -12.31 2.46
C ILE A 110 5.21 -12.03 1.00
N GLU A 111 6.17 -11.84 0.10
CA GLU A 111 5.88 -11.60 -1.31
C GLU A 111 5.26 -12.80 -1.99
N GLU A 112 5.76 -14.01 -1.73
CA GLU A 112 5.21 -15.25 -2.28
C GLU A 112 3.76 -15.46 -1.82
N TRP A 113 3.47 -15.24 -0.54
CA TRP A 113 2.11 -15.26 -0.01
C TRP A 113 1.20 -14.27 -0.74
N ALA A 114 1.65 -13.03 -0.93
CA ALA A 114 0.87 -12.00 -1.63
C ALA A 114 0.63 -12.38 -3.10
N LYS A 115 1.66 -12.87 -3.79
CA LYS A 115 1.60 -13.30 -5.18
C LYS A 115 0.60 -14.42 -5.39
N ASN A 116 0.60 -15.42 -4.52
CA ASN A 116 -0.32 -16.56 -4.58
C ASN A 116 -1.79 -16.13 -4.46
N ILE A 117 -2.08 -15.14 -3.61
CA ILE A 117 -3.42 -14.56 -3.47
C ILE A 117 -3.81 -13.78 -4.73
N ILE A 118 -2.94 -12.88 -5.21
CA ILE A 118 -3.25 -12.00 -6.33
C ILE A 118 -3.41 -12.78 -7.64
N GLN A 119 -2.64 -13.84 -7.86
CA GLN A 119 -2.77 -14.68 -9.05
C GLN A 119 -4.16 -15.30 -9.21
N GLN A 120 -4.82 -15.62 -8.10
CA GLN A 120 -6.15 -16.22 -8.06
C GLN A 120 -7.27 -15.17 -7.98
N THR A 121 -6.92 -13.89 -7.85
CA THR A 121 -7.88 -12.81 -7.65
C THR A 121 -8.47 -12.35 -8.99
N PRO A 122 -9.81 -12.29 -9.13
CA PRO A 122 -10.45 -11.74 -10.32
C PRO A 122 -10.03 -10.30 -10.61
N GLU A 123 -9.83 -9.96 -11.88
CA GLU A 123 -9.39 -8.63 -12.29
C GLU A 123 -10.35 -7.51 -11.82
N GLU A 124 -11.66 -7.79 -11.78
CA GLU A 124 -12.66 -6.86 -11.25
C GLU A 124 -12.44 -6.49 -9.77
N TYR A 125 -11.83 -7.38 -8.98
CA TYR A 125 -11.51 -7.10 -7.58
C TYR A 125 -10.23 -6.25 -7.49
N LEU A 126 -9.30 -6.42 -8.43
CA LEU A 126 -8.07 -5.62 -8.48
C LEU A 126 -8.34 -4.18 -8.91
N LYS A 127 -9.32 -3.93 -9.78
CA LYS A 127 -9.67 -2.58 -10.27
C LYS A 127 -10.53 -1.77 -9.31
N ASP A 128 -11.17 -2.42 -8.33
CA ASP A 128 -12.08 -1.78 -7.38
C ASP A 128 -11.49 -1.86 -5.96
N GLU A 129 -11.12 -0.71 -5.40
CA GLU A 129 -10.52 -0.64 -4.05
C GLU A 129 -11.42 -1.22 -2.95
N GLN A 130 -12.74 -1.05 -3.03
CA GLN A 130 -13.65 -1.57 -2.00
C GLN A 130 -13.80 -3.08 -2.11
N LYS A 131 -13.91 -3.61 -3.34
CA LYS A 131 -13.92 -5.07 -3.57
C LYS A 131 -12.60 -5.67 -3.13
N PHE A 132 -11.46 -5.09 -3.52
CA PHE A 132 -10.14 -5.52 -3.07
C PHE A 132 -10.07 -5.59 -1.54
N PHE A 133 -10.46 -4.52 -0.86
CA PHE A 133 -10.43 -4.47 0.60
C PHE A 133 -11.28 -5.57 1.24
N LYS A 134 -12.54 -5.73 0.81
CA LYS A 134 -13.49 -6.65 1.44
C LYS A 134 -13.26 -8.12 1.06
N LYS A 135 -12.89 -8.39 -0.19
CA LYS A 135 -12.83 -9.74 -0.76
C LYS A 135 -11.42 -10.32 -0.78
N VAL A 136 -10.38 -9.49 -0.74
CA VAL A 136 -8.99 -9.93 -0.79
C VAL A 136 -8.28 -9.61 0.52
N TRP A 137 -8.23 -8.34 0.92
CA TRP A 137 -7.45 -7.96 2.12
C TRP A 137 -8.04 -8.52 3.42
N VAL A 138 -9.33 -8.28 3.69
CA VAL A 138 -9.96 -8.66 4.97
C VAL A 138 -9.86 -10.16 5.28
N PRO A 139 -10.10 -11.08 4.33
CA PRO A 139 -9.95 -12.52 4.58
C PRO A 139 -8.52 -12.93 4.94
N HIS A 140 -7.52 -12.34 4.32
CA HIS A 140 -6.13 -12.82 4.41
C HIS A 140 -5.26 -12.07 5.44
N ARG A 141 -5.69 -10.88 5.90
CA ARG A 141 -4.85 -9.99 6.75
C ARG A 141 -4.29 -10.63 8.03
N ASP A 142 -5.01 -11.59 8.61
CA ASP A 142 -4.70 -12.23 9.90
C ASP A 142 -4.15 -13.66 9.74
N GLU A 143 -3.92 -14.14 8.52
CA GLU A 143 -3.36 -15.48 8.24
C GLU A 143 -1.94 -15.65 8.76
N GLU A 144 -1.52 -16.88 9.05
CA GLU A 144 -0.10 -17.14 9.27
C GLU A 144 0.61 -17.35 7.94
N ILE A 145 1.79 -16.73 7.80
CA ILE A 145 2.66 -16.95 6.65
C ILE A 145 3.66 -18.03 7.07
N THR A 146 3.61 -19.18 6.40
CA THR A 146 4.49 -20.33 6.63
C THR A 146 5.77 -20.20 5.83
#